data_AF-M4RNS8-F1
#
_entry.id   AF-M4RNS8-F1
#
_cell.length_a   1.000
_cell.length_b   1.000
_cell.length_c   1.000
_cell.angle_alpha   90.00
_cell.angle_beta   90.00
_cell.angle_gamma   90.00
#
_symmetry.space_group_name_H-M   'P 1'
#
loop_
_entity.id
_entity.type
_entity.pdbx_description
1 polymer ?
#
loop_
_entity_poly.entity_id
_entity_poly.type
_entity_poly.pdbx_seq_one_letter_code
_entity_poly.pdbx_strand_id
1 'polypeptide(L)'
;DYDADGCYPTPAIGADGTVNGGLNPTGALNGNCRDAADLDNTNGYARAKCDNGWCAYMYGLYFEKDQALPGSSLGGHRHDWEHVVVWVRDGVVEYVSTSNHGSFSVHARSAVRFDGTHPKIVYHKDGISTHCFRLATAGDEPP
;
A
#
# COMPACT_ATOMS: atom_id res chain seq x y z
N ASP A 1 1.42 -4.56 -5.68
CA ASP A 1 0.69 -4.15 -6.88
C ASP A 1 0.69 -5.31 -7.86
N TYR A 2 -0.47 -5.95 -8.03
CA TYR A 2 -0.71 -7.00 -9.02
C TYR A 2 -1.28 -6.46 -10.33
N ASP A 3 -1.79 -5.23 -10.30
CA ASP A 3 -2.40 -4.55 -11.45
C ASP A 3 -1.30 -3.92 -12.35
N ALA A 4 -0.07 -3.84 -11.83
CA ALA A 4 1.12 -3.31 -12.47
C ALA A 4 1.00 -1.85 -12.92
N ASP A 5 0.06 -1.13 -12.31
CA ASP A 5 -0.35 0.22 -12.67
C ASP A 5 0.28 1.30 -11.78
N GLY A 6 1.04 0.93 -10.75
CA GLY A 6 1.75 1.85 -9.86
C GLY A 6 3.23 1.52 -9.65
N CYS A 7 3.86 2.15 -8.67
CA CYS A 7 5.24 1.85 -8.29
C CYS A 7 5.34 0.56 -7.45
N TYR A 8 6.52 -0.05 -7.39
CA TYR A 8 6.84 -0.96 -6.30
C TYR A 8 6.98 -0.16 -4.99
N PRO A 9 6.62 -0.77 -3.84
CA PRO A 9 6.91 -0.15 -2.55
C PRO A 9 8.42 -0.12 -2.35
N THR A 10 8.97 1.02 -1.94
CA THR A 10 10.42 1.23 -1.80
C THR A 10 10.73 1.82 -0.40
N PRO A 11 11.99 1.89 0.06
CA PRO A 11 12.30 2.52 1.33
C PRO A 11 12.06 4.03 1.25
N ALA A 12 11.22 4.55 2.14
CA ALA A 12 11.03 5.99 2.33
C ALA A 12 12.24 6.66 3.01
N ILE A 13 13.01 5.88 3.77
CA ILE A 13 14.18 6.33 4.51
C ILE A 13 15.19 5.17 4.59
N GLY A 14 16.46 5.47 4.30
CA GLY A 14 17.58 4.55 4.42
C GLY A 14 18.03 4.34 5.87
N ALA A 15 18.85 3.31 6.09
CA ALA A 15 19.40 3.00 7.42
C ALA A 15 20.31 4.10 8.00
N ASP A 16 20.84 4.96 7.14
CA ASP A 16 21.65 6.14 7.48
C ASP A 16 20.80 7.40 7.76
N GLY A 17 19.47 7.29 7.63
CA GLY A 17 18.54 8.40 7.78
C GLY A 17 18.31 9.22 6.50
N THR A 18 18.91 8.83 5.38
CA THR A 18 18.67 9.49 4.08
C THR A 18 17.22 9.27 3.65
N VAL A 19 16.47 10.37 3.46
CA VAL A 19 15.06 10.32 3.03
C VAL A 19 14.98 10.14 1.51
N ASN A 20 14.07 9.28 1.06
CA ASN A 20 13.81 9.08 -0.36
C ASN A 20 13.20 10.35 -0.97
N GLY A 21 13.85 10.89 -2.00
CA GLY A 21 13.44 12.12 -2.68
C GLY A 21 12.19 11.99 -3.56
N GLY A 22 11.70 10.77 -3.77
CA GLY A 22 10.56 10.43 -4.61
C GLY A 22 10.80 10.70 -6.09
N LEU A 23 9.73 10.59 -6.87
CA LEU A 23 9.72 10.88 -8.31
C LEU A 23 8.73 11.98 -8.66
N ASN A 24 9.01 12.73 -9.72
CA ASN A 24 7.99 13.61 -10.29
C ASN A 24 6.85 12.75 -10.85
N PRO A 25 5.57 13.08 -10.56
CA PRO A 25 4.40 12.34 -11.05
C PRO A 25 4.16 12.64 -12.54
N THR A 26 5.07 12.20 -13.40
CA THR A 26 5.06 12.41 -14.85
C THR A 26 5.50 11.13 -15.56
N GLY A 27 5.27 11.07 -16.87
CA GLY A 27 5.52 9.85 -17.64
C GLY A 27 4.49 8.75 -17.33
N ALA A 28 4.83 7.49 -17.61
CA ALA A 28 3.95 6.36 -17.30
C ALA A 28 3.68 6.26 -15.78
N LEU A 29 2.49 5.77 -15.40
CA LEU A 29 2.06 5.65 -14.00
C LEU A 29 3.10 4.89 -13.16
N ASN A 30 3.60 3.79 -13.71
CA ASN A 30 4.64 2.94 -13.15
C ASN A 30 6.06 3.25 -13.62
N GLY A 31 6.26 4.34 -14.37
CA GLY A 31 7.54 4.65 -15.00
C GLY A 31 8.61 5.06 -13.99
N ASN A 32 9.79 4.45 -14.13
CA ASN A 32 10.99 4.68 -13.30
C ASN A 32 10.87 4.29 -11.82
N CYS A 33 9.87 3.49 -11.44
CA CYS A 33 9.69 3.00 -10.07
C CYS A 33 9.23 1.53 -10.01
N ARG A 34 9.65 0.75 -11.02
CA ARG A 34 9.39 -0.69 -11.13
C ARG A 34 10.59 -1.42 -11.72
N ASP A 35 11.80 -0.97 -11.41
CA ASP A 35 13.00 -1.66 -11.87
C ASP A 35 13.49 -2.72 -10.87
N ALA A 36 14.55 -3.44 -11.23
CA ALA A 36 15.09 -4.49 -10.38
C ALA A 36 15.59 -3.95 -9.03
N ALA A 37 16.12 -2.73 -9.00
CA ALA A 37 16.60 -2.12 -7.76
C ALA A 37 15.42 -1.78 -6.84
N ASP A 38 14.31 -1.27 -7.38
CA ASP A 38 13.09 -1.06 -6.59
C ASP A 38 12.55 -2.35 -5.97
N LEU A 39 12.55 -3.43 -6.76
CA LEU A 39 12.09 -4.74 -6.29
C LEU A 39 13.01 -5.32 -5.21
N ASP A 40 14.32 -5.29 -5.43
CA ASP A 40 15.32 -5.80 -4.49
C ASP A 40 15.33 -5.03 -3.16
N ASN A 41 14.93 -3.75 -3.20
CA ASN A 41 14.87 -2.89 -2.02
C ASN A 41 13.45 -2.71 -1.46
N THR A 42 12.49 -3.52 -1.90
CA THR A 42 11.11 -3.43 -1.40
C THR A 42 11.07 -3.44 0.13
N ASN A 43 10.37 -2.47 0.70
CA ASN A 43 10.31 -2.28 2.15
C ASN A 43 8.89 -2.05 2.65
N GLY A 44 8.65 -2.46 3.89
CA GLY A 44 7.40 -2.21 4.61
C GLY A 44 7.67 -1.74 6.03
N TYR A 45 6.82 -0.84 6.50
CA TYR A 45 6.89 -0.29 7.85
C TYR A 45 5.77 -0.90 8.69
N ALA A 46 6.02 -1.15 9.97
CA ALA A 46 5.00 -1.66 10.87
C ALA A 46 5.00 -0.91 12.19
N ARG A 47 3.81 -0.66 12.73
CA ARG A 47 3.61 -0.14 14.09
C ARG A 47 2.37 -0.78 14.70
N ALA A 48 2.46 -1.15 15.97
CA ALA A 48 1.35 -1.73 16.70
C ALA A 48 0.98 -0.92 17.93
N LYS A 49 -0.30 -0.95 18.28
CA LYS A 49 -0.81 -0.47 19.58
C LYS A 49 -1.96 -1.37 20.04
N CYS A 50 -1.95 -1.75 21.31
CA CYS A 50 -3.06 -2.44 21.94
C CYS A 50 -3.73 -1.54 22.98
N ASP A 51 -5.06 -1.55 23.00
CA ASP A 51 -5.88 -0.79 23.95
C ASP A 51 -7.29 -1.41 24.03
N ASN A 52 -7.89 -1.40 25.23
CA ASN A 52 -9.25 -1.87 25.49
C ASN A 52 -9.60 -3.25 24.87
N GLY A 53 -8.70 -4.24 25.00
CA GLY A 53 -8.89 -5.61 24.48
C GLY A 53 -8.66 -5.76 22.97
N TRP A 54 -8.28 -4.68 22.27
CA TRP A 54 -7.95 -4.68 20.85
C TRP A 54 -6.46 -4.43 20.63
N CYS A 55 -5.93 -4.96 19.54
CA CYS A 55 -4.63 -4.60 18.99
C CYS A 55 -4.80 -4.17 17.53
N ALA A 56 -4.25 -3.00 17.19
CA ALA A 56 -4.13 -2.53 15.81
C ALA A 56 -2.69 -2.74 15.36
N TYR A 57 -2.50 -3.54 14.32
CA TYR A 57 -1.21 -3.69 13.62
C TYR A 57 -1.30 -2.94 12.30
N MET A 58 -0.66 -1.77 12.25
CA MET A 58 -0.62 -0.93 11.05
C MET A 58 0.65 -1.24 10.27
N TYR A 59 0.48 -1.56 9.00
CA TYR A 59 1.54 -1.69 8.01
C TYR A 59 1.47 -0.49 7.07
N GLY A 60 2.59 0.16 6.79
CA GLY A 60 2.70 1.27 5.86
C GLY A 60 3.66 0.92 4.73
N LEU A 61 3.26 1.19 3.49
CA LEU A 61 4.13 1.10 2.32
C LEU A 61 4.30 2.49 1.71
N TYR A 62 5.51 2.77 1.23
CA TYR A 62 5.84 4.02 0.56
C TYR A 62 6.09 3.77 -0.92
N PHE A 63 5.55 4.66 -1.75
CA PHE A 63 5.75 4.68 -3.19
C PHE A 63 6.31 6.04 -3.60
N GLU A 64 7.21 6.06 -4.58
CA GLU A 64 7.97 7.29 -4.89
C GLU A 64 7.11 8.39 -5.52
N LYS A 65 6.00 8.02 -6.13
CA LYS A 65 5.00 8.90 -6.73
C LYS A 65 3.66 8.21 -6.81
N ASP A 66 2.62 9.01 -6.98
CA ASP A 66 1.28 8.57 -7.35
C ASP A 66 0.74 9.48 -8.46
N GLN A 67 0.19 8.87 -9.51
CA GLN A 67 -0.33 9.56 -10.67
C GLN A 67 -1.78 9.16 -10.91
N ALA A 68 -2.66 10.16 -11.04
CA ALA A 68 -4.00 9.94 -11.55
C ALA A 68 -4.02 9.68 -13.07
N LEU A 69 -3.16 10.37 -13.84
CA LEU A 69 -3.15 10.31 -15.30
C LEU A 69 -1.74 10.03 -15.86
N PRO A 70 -1.60 9.15 -16.87
CA PRO A 70 -0.34 8.96 -17.57
C PRO A 70 0.13 10.25 -18.24
N GLY A 71 1.43 10.52 -18.17
CA GLY A 71 2.09 11.65 -18.82
C GLY A 71 1.85 13.02 -18.17
N SER A 72 1.04 13.10 -17.11
CA SER A 72 0.62 14.36 -16.50
C SER A 72 0.74 14.31 -14.98
N SER A 73 1.15 15.43 -14.38
CA SER A 73 1.11 15.63 -12.93
C SER A 73 -0.26 16.09 -12.43
N LEU A 74 -1.23 16.32 -13.32
CA LEU A 74 -2.56 16.77 -12.94
C LEU A 74 -3.25 15.71 -12.08
N GLY A 75 -3.55 16.07 -10.82
CA GLY A 75 -4.17 15.16 -9.86
C GLY A 75 -3.23 14.10 -9.30
N GLY A 76 -1.92 14.14 -9.60
CA GLY A 76 -0.91 13.27 -8.99
C GLY A 76 -0.01 14.03 -8.01
N HIS A 77 0.84 13.30 -7.31
CA HIS A 77 1.82 13.85 -6.39
C HIS A 77 3.10 13.02 -6.33
N ARG A 78 4.20 13.71 -6.00
CA ARG A 78 5.43 13.06 -5.56
C ARG A 78 5.19 12.50 -4.17
N HIS A 79 5.73 11.31 -3.90
CA HIS A 79 5.54 10.54 -2.67
C HIS A 79 4.12 10.01 -2.53
N ASP A 80 4.01 8.80 -2.04
CA ASP A 80 2.73 8.22 -1.66
C ASP A 80 2.92 7.24 -0.49
N TRP A 81 1.95 7.23 0.40
CA TRP A 81 1.97 6.47 1.65
C TRP A 81 0.61 5.83 1.88
N GLU A 82 0.57 4.52 1.70
CA GLU A 82 -0.64 3.73 1.91
C GLU A 82 -0.48 2.81 3.11
N HIS A 83 -1.59 2.48 3.75
CA HIS A 83 -1.65 1.79 5.03
C HIS A 83 -2.67 0.65 5.03
N VAL A 84 -2.30 -0.45 5.66
CA VAL A 84 -3.20 -1.54 6.04
C VAL A 84 -3.23 -1.65 7.55
N VAL A 85 -4.41 -1.65 8.17
CA VAL A 85 -4.55 -1.87 9.61
C VAL A 85 -5.25 -3.20 9.85
N VAL A 86 -4.60 -4.10 10.56
CA VAL A 86 -5.15 -5.39 10.99
C VAL A 86 -5.62 -5.25 12.43
N TRP A 87 -6.93 -5.36 12.64
CA TRP A 87 -7.57 -5.22 13.95
C TRP A 87 -7.80 -6.60 14.56
N VAL A 88 -7.15 -6.84 15.69
CA VAL A 88 -7.13 -8.12 16.39
C VAL A 88 -7.80 -7.97 17.75
N ARG A 89 -8.65 -8.92 18.11
CA ARG A 89 -9.22 -9.08 19.45
C ARG A 89 -9.13 -10.54 19.84
N ASP A 90 -8.75 -10.82 21.08
CA ASP A 90 -8.62 -12.18 21.62
C ASP A 90 -7.79 -13.13 20.72
N GLY A 91 -6.76 -12.58 20.07
CA GLY A 91 -5.87 -13.33 19.16
C GLY A 91 -6.44 -13.60 17.76
N VAL A 92 -7.63 -13.09 17.44
CA VAL A 92 -8.30 -13.27 16.14
C VAL A 92 -8.37 -11.95 15.40
N VAL A 93 -8.02 -11.94 14.11
CA VAL A 93 -8.24 -10.76 13.24
C VAL A 93 -9.74 -10.64 12.97
N GLU A 94 -10.36 -9.55 13.42
CA GLU A 94 -11.79 -9.28 13.26
C GLU A 94 -12.08 -8.35 12.08
N TYR A 95 -11.18 -7.38 11.85
CA TYR A 95 -11.30 -6.41 10.76
C TYR A 95 -9.95 -6.14 10.10
N VAL A 96 -10.00 -5.76 8.84
CA VAL A 96 -8.86 -5.21 8.10
C VAL A 96 -9.29 -3.88 7.49
N SER A 97 -8.50 -2.83 7.70
CA SER A 97 -8.73 -1.54 7.08
C SER A 97 -7.68 -1.30 5.99
N THR A 98 -8.12 -0.78 4.85
CA THR A 98 -7.24 -0.32 3.77
C THR A 98 -7.37 1.19 3.62
N SER A 99 -6.24 1.90 3.51
CA SER A 99 -6.25 3.33 3.20
C SER A 99 -6.89 3.58 1.84
N ASN A 100 -7.62 4.69 1.78
CA ASN A 100 -8.32 5.14 0.58
C ASN A 100 -8.48 6.67 0.65
N HIS A 101 -7.62 7.38 -0.09
CA HIS A 101 -7.69 8.83 -0.30
C HIS A 101 -7.87 9.67 0.99
N GLY A 102 -7.05 9.37 2.01
CA GLY A 102 -7.07 10.05 3.31
C GLY A 102 -8.09 9.49 4.31
N SER A 103 -8.86 8.47 3.93
CA SER A 103 -9.76 7.71 4.80
C SER A 103 -9.35 6.23 4.86
N PHE A 104 -10.15 5.41 5.54
CA PHE A 104 -10.01 3.96 5.55
C PHE A 104 -11.31 3.29 5.12
N SER A 105 -11.22 2.34 4.20
CA SER A 105 -12.26 1.32 4.02
C SER A 105 -12.08 0.26 5.10
N VAL A 106 -13.14 -0.10 5.82
CA VAL A 106 -13.09 -1.10 6.91
C VAL A 106 -13.83 -2.35 6.49
N HIS A 107 -13.12 -3.48 6.50
CA HIS A 107 -13.62 -4.77 6.03
C HIS A 107 -13.72 -5.73 7.20
N ALA A 108 -14.87 -6.38 7.36
CA ALA A 108 -15.00 -7.50 8.29
C ALA A 108 -14.15 -8.67 7.81
N ARG A 109 -13.59 -9.47 8.72
CA ARG A 109 -12.77 -10.66 8.43
C ARG A 109 -13.38 -11.54 7.33
N SER A 110 -14.69 -11.75 7.35
CA SER A 110 -15.42 -12.61 6.42
C SER A 110 -15.33 -12.17 4.95
N ALA A 111 -15.05 -10.89 4.68
CA ALA A 111 -14.86 -10.35 3.34
C ALA A 111 -13.41 -10.47 2.85
N VAL A 112 -12.46 -10.76 3.74
CA VAL A 112 -11.02 -10.68 3.46
C VAL A 112 -10.46 -12.06 3.16
N ARG A 113 -9.70 -12.16 2.06
CA ARG A 113 -8.89 -13.35 1.76
C ARG A 113 -7.61 -13.33 2.59
N PHE A 114 -7.20 -14.48 3.09
CA PHE A 114 -5.98 -14.63 3.89
C PHE A 114 -5.07 -15.72 3.34
N ASP A 115 -3.77 -15.54 3.54
CA ASP A 115 -2.79 -16.64 3.60
C ASP A 115 -2.33 -16.80 5.06
N GLY A 116 -2.83 -17.84 5.73
CA GLY A 116 -2.71 -17.99 7.18
C GLY A 116 -3.31 -16.78 7.92
N THR A 117 -2.44 -15.97 8.53
CA THR A 117 -2.81 -14.74 9.24
C THR A 117 -2.62 -13.47 8.42
N HIS A 118 -2.11 -13.56 7.18
CA HIS A 118 -1.79 -12.42 6.33
C HIS A 118 -2.97 -12.05 5.43
N PRO A 119 -3.59 -10.87 5.61
CA PRO A 119 -4.63 -10.43 4.69
C PRO A 119 -4.03 -10.14 3.31
N LYS A 120 -4.72 -10.57 2.26
CA LYS A 120 -4.31 -10.32 0.87
C LYS A 120 -4.85 -8.97 0.41
N ILE A 121 -3.95 -8.02 0.15
CA ILE A 121 -4.25 -6.62 -0.19
C ILE A 121 -3.48 -6.23 -1.45
N VAL A 122 -4.07 -5.35 -2.26
CA VAL A 122 -3.50 -4.86 -3.52
C VAL A 122 -3.44 -3.34 -3.51
N TYR A 123 -2.24 -2.79 -3.75
CA TYR A 123 -2.07 -1.40 -4.18
C TYR A 123 -2.53 -1.30 -5.62
N HIS A 124 -3.53 -0.46 -5.90
CA HIS A 124 -4.18 -0.40 -7.19
C HIS A 124 -4.52 1.02 -7.59
N LYS A 125 -4.66 1.25 -8.90
CA LYS A 125 -5.22 2.49 -9.44
C LYS A 125 -6.73 2.57 -9.19
N ASP A 126 -7.20 3.62 -8.53
CA ASP A 126 -8.62 3.82 -8.27
C ASP A 126 -9.32 4.57 -9.42
N GLY A 127 -9.55 3.85 -10.52
CA GLY A 127 -10.19 4.40 -11.72
C GLY A 127 -9.43 5.61 -12.28
N ILE A 128 -10.07 6.78 -12.31
CA ILE A 128 -9.43 8.03 -12.77
C ILE A 128 -8.68 8.78 -11.66
N SER A 129 -8.81 8.37 -10.40
CA SER A 129 -8.15 8.99 -9.23
C SER A 129 -6.73 8.48 -9.04
N THR A 130 -6.06 8.86 -7.96
CA THR A 130 -4.78 8.28 -7.51
C THR A 130 -4.93 6.82 -7.05
N HIS A 131 -3.85 6.22 -6.54
CA HIS A 131 -3.88 4.85 -6.05
C HIS A 131 -4.45 4.77 -4.64
N CYS A 132 -4.85 3.56 -4.25
CA CYS A 132 -5.15 3.23 -2.87
C CYS A 132 -5.01 1.71 -2.64
N PHE A 133 -5.28 1.25 -1.42
CA PHE A 133 -5.36 -0.18 -1.13
C PHE A 133 -6.79 -0.73 -1.23
N ARG A 134 -6.91 -1.89 -1.90
CA ARG A 134 -8.13 -2.71 -1.95
C ARG A 134 -7.88 -4.14 -1.45
N LEU A 135 -8.97 -4.85 -1.14
CA LEU A 135 -8.89 -6.30 -0.94
C LEU A 135 -8.47 -6.99 -2.24
N ALA A 136 -7.66 -8.04 -2.10
CA ALA A 136 -7.34 -8.94 -3.20
C ALA A 136 -8.56 -9.78 -3.61
N THR A 137 -8.64 -10.07 -4.90
CA THR A 137 -9.59 -11.00 -5.51
C THR A 137 -8.94 -12.38 -5.69
N ALA A 138 -9.67 -13.33 -6.27
CA ALA A 138 -9.11 -14.64 -6.62
C ALA A 138 -8.08 -14.57 -7.78
N GLY A 139 -8.03 -13.47 -8.53
CA GLY A 139 -7.05 -13.27 -9.61
C GLY A 139 -5.72 -12.66 -9.16
N ASP A 140 -5.63 -12.17 -7.91
CA ASP A 140 -4.47 -11.45 -7.37
C ASP A 140 -3.54 -12.39 -6.57
N GLU A 141 -3.25 -13.57 -7.11
CA GLU A 141 -2.36 -14.54 -6.46
C GLU A 141 -0.90 -14.36 -6.92
N PRO A 142 0.11 -14.51 -6.03
CA PRO A 142 1.51 -14.49 -6.43
C PRO A 142 1.82 -15.56 -7.51
N PRO A 143 2.75 -15.28 -8.45
CA PRO A 143 3.22 -16.29 -9.41
C PRO A 143 3.94 -17.47 -8.73
#